data_AF-A0A433HWK1-F1
#
_entry.id   AF-A0A433HWK1-F1
#
_cell.length_a   1.000
_cell.length_b   1.000
_cell.length_c   1.000
_cell.angle_alpha   90.00
_cell.angle_beta   90.00
_cell.angle_gamma   90.00
#
_symmetry.space_group_name_H-M   'P 1'
#
loop_
_entity.id
_entity.type
_entity.pdbx_description
1 polymer ?
#
loop_
_entity_poly.entity_id
_entity_poly.type
_entity_poly.pdbx_seq_one_letter_code
_entity_poly.pdbx_strand_id
1 'polypeptide(L)' 'MAGEKAAELIEDGMTIGLGSGSTVFWTIKKLAEIVNLKIKGIPSSLSTERWTKEFGIPLTDFWKFRSLT' A
#
# COMPACT_ATOMS: atom_id res chain seq x y z
N MET A 1 -14.66 -0.04 -8.57
CA MET A 1 -13.62 -0.68 -9.43
C MET A 1 -12.83 -1.72 -8.62
N ALA A 2 -12.14 -2.68 -9.25
CA ALA A 2 -11.47 -3.79 -8.53
C ALA A 2 -10.46 -3.32 -7.45
N GLY A 3 -9.69 -2.27 -7.73
CA GLY A 3 -8.73 -1.71 -6.77
C GLY A 3 -9.36 -1.04 -5.54
N GLU A 4 -10.52 -0.39 -5.71
CA GLU A 4 -11.25 0.19 -4.58
C GLU A 4 -11.81 -0.91 -3.67
N LYS A 5 -12.29 -2.02 -4.25
CA LYS A 5 -12.81 -3.14 -3.47
C LYS A 5 -11.71 -3.86 -2.70
N ALA A 6 -10.51 -3.94 -3.26
CA ALA A 6 -9.34 -4.48 -2.56
C ALA A 6 -8.96 -3.65 -1.33
N ALA A 7 -9.15 -2.31 -1.38
CA ALA A 7 -8.87 -1.44 -0.24
C ALA A 7 -9.78 -1.69 0.97
N GLU A 8 -11.01 -2.19 0.74
CA GLU A 8 -11.96 -2.53 1.82
C GLU A 8 -11.54 -3.77 2.64
N LEU A 9 -10.63 -4.59 2.13
CA LEU A 9 -10.14 -5.80 2.81
C LEU A 9 -8.93 -5.52 3.72
N ILE A 10 -8.43 -4.29 3.72
CA ILE A 10 -7.21 -3.92 4.44
C ILE A 10 -7.59 -3.38 5.82
N GLU A 11 -7.00 -3.99 6.84
CA GLU A 11 -7.23 -3.64 8.25
C GLU A 11 -6.08 -2.78 8.81
N ASP A 12 -6.34 -2.12 9.93
CA ASP A 12 -5.36 -1.29 10.62
C ASP A 12 -4.13 -2.11 11.06
N GLY A 13 -2.93 -1.55 10.91
CA GLY A 13 -1.68 -2.19 11.28
C GLY A 13 -1.10 -3.16 10.24
N MET A 14 -1.81 -3.43 9.14
CA MET A 14 -1.32 -4.36 8.12
C MET A 14 -0.09 -3.83 7.36
N THR A 15 0.81 -4.76 7.03
CA THR A 15 1.85 -4.55 6.01
C THR A 15 1.40 -5.24 4.72
N ILE A 16 1.25 -4.47 3.65
CA ILE A 16 0.65 -4.94 2.40
C ILE A 16 1.66 -4.91 1.25
N GLY A 17 1.64 -5.96 0.42
CA GLY A 17 2.36 -5.97 -0.85
C GLY A 17 1.59 -5.14 -1.88
N LEU A 18 2.27 -4.17 -2.49
CA LEU A 18 1.72 -3.31 -3.52
C LEU A 18 2.28 -3.76 -4.87
N GLY A 19 1.42 -4.36 -5.69
CA GLY A 19 1.77 -4.82 -7.04
C GLY A 19 2.07 -3.67 -8.02
N SER A 20 2.08 -3.99 -9.31
CA SER A 20 2.32 -3.01 -10.39
C SER A 20 1.13 -2.88 -11.32
N GLY A 21 1.03 -1.73 -12.01
CA GLY A 21 0.01 -1.46 -13.02
C GLY A 21 -1.04 -0.42 -12.60
N SER A 22 -1.84 0.04 -13.57
CA SER A 22 -2.80 1.13 -13.39
C SER A 22 -3.93 0.82 -12.41
N THR A 23 -4.26 -0.45 -12.17
CA THR A 23 -5.28 -0.83 -11.17
C THR A 23 -4.78 -0.63 -9.74
N VAL A 24 -3.48 -0.85 -9.50
CA VAL A 24 -2.85 -0.66 -8.18
C VAL A 24 -2.83 0.83 -7.81
N PHE A 25 -2.63 1.72 -8.78
CA PHE A 25 -2.74 3.16 -8.56
C PHE A 25 -4.04 3.56 -7.87
N TRP A 26 -5.18 3.08 -8.38
CA TRP A 26 -6.50 3.35 -7.79
C TRP A 26 -6.66 2.76 -6.39
N THR A 27 -6.05 1.60 -6.14
CA THR A 27 -6.04 0.96 -4.81
C THR A 27 -5.30 1.83 -3.80
N ILE A 28 -4.08 2.27 -4.14
CA ILE A 28 -3.23 3.09 -3.26
C ILE A 28 -3.89 4.44 -2.99
N LYS A 29 -4.43 5.08 -4.04
CA LYS A 29 -5.17 6.33 -3.91
C LYS A 29 -6.34 6.18 -2.93
N LYS A 30 -7.11 5.08 -3.04
CA LYS A 30 -8.24 4.84 -2.15
C LYS A 30 -7.82 4.57 -0.71
N LEU A 31 -6.74 3.82 -0.50
CA LEU A 31 -6.19 3.55 0.84
C LEU A 31 -5.76 4.83 1.55
N ALA A 32 -5.14 5.77 0.82
CA ALA A 32 -4.71 7.05 1.38
C ALA A 32 -5.88 7.97 1.79
N GLU A 33 -7.08 7.78 1.24
CA GLU A 33 -8.28 8.53 1.64
C GLU A 33 -8.86 8.03 2.98
N ILE A 34 -8.41 6.89 3.52
CA ILE A 34 -8.95 6.29 4.75
C ILE A 34 -8.21 6.87 5.96
N VAL A 35 -8.83 7.88 6.59
CA VAL A 35 -8.25 8.74 7.65
C VAL A 35 -7.66 7.99 8.86
N ASN A 36 -8.14 6.78 9.18
CA ASN A 36 -7.71 6.01 10.35
C ASN A 36 -6.97 4.70 10.01
N LEU A 37 -6.48 4.53 8.78
CA LEU A 37 -5.81 3.29 8.36
C LEU A 37 -4.28 3.42 8.45
N LYS A 38 -3.67 2.80 9.45
CA LYS A 38 -2.21 2.76 9.66
C LYS A 38 -1.63 1.53 8.98
N ILE A 39 -1.25 1.68 7.72
CA ILE A 39 -0.64 0.61 6.93
C ILE A 39 0.78 0.94 6.51
N LYS A 40 1.53 -0.11 6.12
CA LYS A 40 2.84 0.02 5.46
C LYS A 40 2.81 -0.72 4.12
N GLY A 41 3.29 -0.08 3.06
CA GLY A 41 3.37 -0.66 1.73
C GLY A 41 4.75 -1.24 1.41
N ILE A 42 4.79 -2.43 0.79
CA ILE A 42 5.99 -3.00 0.14
C ILE A 42 5.75 -2.95 -1.38
N PRO A 43 6.39 -2.02 -2.12
CA PRO A 43 6.13 -1.84 -3.54
C PRO A 43 6.94 -2.82 -4.40
N SER A 44 6.32 -3.36 -5.46
CA SER A 44 7.00 -4.23 -6.44
C SER A 44 7.63 -3.47 -7.61
N SER A 45 7.37 -2.17 -7.76
CA SER A 45 7.98 -1.32 -8.80
C SER A 45 8.19 0.12 -8.34
N LEU A 46 9.13 0.82 -9.01
CA LEU A 46 9.41 2.24 -8.75
C LEU A 46 8.20 3.15 -8.97
N SER A 47 7.35 2.83 -9.95
CA SER A 47 6.09 3.56 -10.18
C SER A 47 5.15 3.47 -8.98
N THR A 48 4.93 2.25 -8.48
CA THR A 48 4.12 1.98 -7.29
C THR A 48 4.72 2.66 -6.06
N GLU A 49 6.04 2.59 -5.88
CA GLU A 49 6.73 3.29 -4.79
C GLU A 49 6.49 4.81 -4.83
N ARG A 50 6.60 5.43 -6.01
CA ARG A 50 6.37 6.87 -6.18
C ARG A 50 4.95 7.26 -5.79
N TRP A 51 3.94 6.56 -6.31
CA TRP A 51 2.54 6.85 -5.98
C TRP A 51 2.25 6.65 -4.48
N THR A 52 2.83 5.60 -3.88
CA THR A 52 2.65 5.32 -2.45
C THR A 52 3.20 6.46 -1.59
N LYS A 53 4.38 6.98 -1.94
CA LYS A 53 4.98 8.17 -1.29
C LYS A 53 4.15 9.42 -1.51
N GLU A 54 3.70 9.66 -2.74
CA GLU A 54 2.90 10.83 -3.12
C GLU A 54 1.58 10.88 -2.35
N PHE A 55 0.95 9.73 -2.11
CA PHE A 55 -0.27 9.62 -1.34
C PHE A 55 -0.03 9.48 0.19
N GLY A 56 1.20 9.62 0.65
CA GLY A 56 1.52 9.67 2.08
C GLY A 56 1.45 8.32 2.82
N ILE A 57 1.44 7.20 2.10
CA ILE A 57 1.45 5.87 2.72
C ILE A 57 2.90 5.49 3.07
N PRO A 58 3.20 5.13 4.34
CA PRO A 58 4.53 4.70 4.74
C PRO A 58 5.00 3.46 3.99
N LEU A 59 6.28 3.44 3.61
CA LEU A 59 6.89 2.32 2.91
C LEU A 59 7.77 1.48 3.84
N THR A 60 7.81 0.18 3.55
CA THR A 60 8.77 -0.77 4.13
C THR A 60 9.30 -1.68 3.02
N ASP A 61 10.24 -2.54 3.37
CA ASP A 61 10.82 -3.53 2.48
C ASP A 61 10.80 -4.92 3.13
N PHE A 62 11.02 -5.96 2.32
CA PHE A 62 11.04 -7.35 2.80
C PHE A 62 12.10 -7.61 3.87
N TRP A 63 13.22 -6.89 3.85
CA TRP A 63 14.33 -7.09 4.78
C TRP A 63 13.99 -6.56 6.17
N LYS A 64 13.34 -5.39 6.25
CA LYS A 64 12.82 -4.80 7.49
C LYS A 64 11.63 -5.56 8.06
N PHE A 65 10.82 -6.21 7.21
CA PHE A 65 9.71 -7.03 7.69
C PHE A 65 10.20 -8.31 8.37
N ARG A 66 11.22 -8.98 7.81
CA ARG A 66 11.72 -10.27 8.30
C ARG A 66 12.41 -10.20 9.68
N SER A 67 12.75 -9.01 10.17
CA SER A 67 13.38 -8.84 11.50
C SER A 67 12.40 -8.79 12.67
N LEU A 68 11.10 -9.04 12.44
CA LEU A 68 10.06 -9.04 13.48
C LEU A 68 9.56 -10.45 13.85
N THR A 69 10.37 -11.48 13.65
CA THR A 69 10.04 -12.88 14.01
C THR A 69 11.16 -13.52 14.81
#